data_AF-A0A1Q7IFP4-F1
#
_entry.id   AF-A0A1Q7IFP4-F1
#
_cell.length_a   1.000
_cell.length_b   1.000
_cell.length_c   1.000
_cell.angle_alpha   90.00
_cell.angle_beta   90.00
_cell.angle_gamma   90.00
#
_symmetry.space_group_name_H-M   'P 1'
#
loop_
_entity.id
_entity.type
_entity.pdbx_description
1 polymer ?
#
loop_
_entity_poly.entity_id
_entity_poly.type
_entity_poly.pdbx_seq_one_letter_code
_entity_poly.pdbx_strand_id
1 'polypeptide(L)'
;MASRIHSILPRVGLALVPLSLLAALAYLWFERPYEVPADQDIFTVVQGTWAWTTADSNCATNPHTIKFTPDHKGMIITAARPYRRPDGRFDSVAFYDIRAHTRSSIRGAIRGETRMTEDGYPVVWDLVLKSPDRYAWHRTDWMFGSYTREIRRCPPRKERARPKE
;
A
#
# COMPACT_ATOMS: atom_id res chain seq x y z
N MET A 1 -65.61 -18.41 -7.46
CA MET A 1 -64.90 -17.11 -7.53
C MET A 1 -63.43 -17.37 -7.26
N ALA A 2 -62.57 -17.28 -8.28
CA ALA A 2 -61.13 -17.50 -8.13
C ALA A 2 -60.41 -16.14 -8.19
N SER A 3 -59.82 -15.73 -7.06
CA SER A 3 -59.04 -14.49 -6.96
C SER A 3 -57.64 -14.73 -7.53
N ARG A 4 -57.32 -14.05 -8.64
CA ARG A 4 -55.98 -14.04 -9.24
C ARG A 4 -55.12 -13.00 -8.51
N ILE A 5 -54.39 -13.44 -7.48
CA ILE A 5 -53.26 -12.66 -6.96
C ILE A 5 -52.14 -12.78 -7.98
N HIS A 6 -51.99 -11.76 -8.84
CA HIS A 6 -50.86 -11.65 -9.74
C HIS A 6 -49.61 -11.38 -8.90
N SER A 7 -48.76 -12.39 -8.76
CA SER A 7 -47.42 -12.28 -8.19
C SER A 7 -46.58 -11.32 -9.07
N ILE A 8 -46.41 -10.08 -8.62
CA ILE A 8 -45.47 -9.10 -9.20
C ILE A 8 -44.03 -9.41 -8.74
N LEU A 9 -43.81 -10.49 -7.97
CA LEU A 9 -42.56 -10.79 -7.30
C LEU A 9 -41.43 -11.46 -8.12
N PRO A 10 -41.57 -12.02 -9.34
CA PRO A 10 -40.43 -12.72 -9.95
C PRO A 10 -39.51 -11.82 -10.79
N ARG A 11 -39.90 -10.57 -11.14
CA ARG A 11 -39.11 -9.74 -12.08
C ARG A 11 -38.10 -8.80 -11.44
N VAL A 12 -38.27 -8.43 -10.17
CA VAL A 12 -37.32 -7.52 -9.48
C VAL A 12 -36.10 -8.29 -8.93
N GLY A 13 -36.26 -9.55 -8.54
CA GLY A 13 -35.16 -10.39 -8.04
C GLY A 13 -34.15 -10.83 -9.11
N LEU A 14 -34.56 -10.90 -10.39
CA LEU A 14 -33.72 -11.36 -11.50
C LEU A 14 -32.76 -10.30 -12.05
N ALA A 15 -33.02 -9.01 -11.81
CA ALA A 15 -32.13 -7.92 -12.23
C ALA A 15 -31.05 -7.54 -11.20
N LEU A 16 -31.25 -7.91 -9.92
CA LEU A 16 -30.31 -7.57 -8.84
C LEU A 16 -29.07 -8.47 -8.84
N VAL A 17 -29.23 -9.78 -9.10
CA VAL A 17 -28.12 -10.74 -9.15
C VAL A 17 -27.03 -10.37 -10.18
N PRO A 18 -27.34 -10.08 -11.46
CA PRO A 18 -26.31 -9.68 -12.42
C PRO A 18 -25.69 -8.32 -12.07
N LEU A 19 -26.44 -7.39 -11.47
CA LEU A 19 -25.92 -6.09 -11.06
C LEU A 19 -24.95 -6.21 -9.88
N SER A 20 -25.27 -7.06 -8.90
CA SER A 20 -24.38 -7.38 -7.77
C SER A 20 -23.13 -8.13 -8.21
N LEU A 21 -23.24 -9.05 -9.17
CA LEU A 21 -22.09 -9.72 -9.78
C LEU A 21 -21.20 -8.74 -10.55
N LEU A 22 -21.77 -7.85 -11.36
CA LEU A 22 -21.02 -6.81 -12.07
C LEU A 22 -20.36 -5.83 -11.09
N ALA A 23 -21.05 -5.43 -10.02
CA ALA A 23 -20.48 -4.59 -8.97
C ALA A 23 -19.33 -5.30 -8.24
N ALA A 24 -19.48 -6.59 -7.91
CA ALA A 24 -18.43 -7.39 -7.28
C ALA A 24 -17.22 -7.57 -8.20
N LEU A 25 -17.44 -7.84 -9.50
CA LEU A 25 -16.37 -7.96 -10.49
C LEU A 25 -15.67 -6.62 -10.72
N ALA A 26 -16.42 -5.53 -10.82
CA ALA A 26 -15.87 -4.18 -10.94
C ALA A 26 -15.05 -3.82 -9.70
N TYR A 27 -15.55 -4.14 -8.50
CA TYR A 27 -14.84 -3.92 -7.24
C TYR A 27 -13.53 -4.72 -7.17
N LEU A 28 -13.57 -6.01 -7.52
CA LEU A 28 -12.39 -6.86 -7.59
C LEU A 28 -11.38 -6.39 -8.65
N TRP A 29 -11.86 -5.78 -9.74
CA TRP A 29 -11.01 -5.21 -10.78
C TRP A 29 -10.36 -3.90 -10.33
N PHE A 30 -11.13 -3.03 -9.65
CA PHE A 30 -10.63 -1.76 -9.10
C PHE A 30 -9.62 -1.94 -7.97
N GLU A 31 -9.75 -3.02 -7.19
CA GLU A 31 -8.84 -3.31 -6.08
C GLU A 31 -7.55 -4.01 -6.51
N ARG A 32 -7.37 -4.33 -7.81
CA ARG A 32 -6.15 -4.97 -8.28
C ARG A 32 -4.94 -4.08 -7.99
N PRO A 33 -3.90 -4.61 -7.31
CA PRO A 33 -2.63 -3.93 -7.19
C PRO A 33 -2.06 -3.57 -8.57
N TYR A 34 -1.35 -2.45 -8.64
CA TYR A 34 -0.59 -2.09 -9.82
C TYR A 34 0.57 -3.06 -9.99
N GLU A 35 0.70 -3.66 -11.17
CA GLU A 35 1.86 -4.45 -11.56
C GLU A 35 2.85 -3.60 -12.33
N VAL A 36 4.10 -3.63 -11.90
CA VAL A 36 5.23 -3.06 -12.63
C VAL A 36 5.35 -3.76 -14.00
N PRO A 37 5.60 -2.99 -15.09
CA PRO A 37 5.87 -3.55 -16.41
C PRO A 37 6.96 -4.63 -16.39
N ALA A 38 6.86 -5.63 -17.26
CA ALA A 38 7.73 -6.81 -17.23
C ALA A 38 9.22 -6.50 -17.49
N ASP A 39 9.52 -5.34 -18.07
CA ASP A 39 10.86 -4.81 -18.34
C ASP A 39 11.44 -3.99 -17.18
N GLN A 40 10.68 -3.80 -16.09
CA GLN A 40 11.08 -3.03 -14.92
C GLN A 40 11.13 -3.89 -13.66
N ASP A 41 12.07 -3.55 -12.78
CA ASP A 41 12.22 -4.20 -11.49
C ASP A 41 11.47 -3.43 -10.38
N ILE A 42 10.76 -4.16 -9.52
CA ILE A 42 9.94 -3.54 -8.46
C ILE A 42 10.77 -2.73 -7.46
N PHE A 43 12.01 -3.15 -7.16
CA PHE A 43 12.88 -2.43 -6.23
C PHE A 43 13.30 -1.09 -6.84
N THR A 44 13.58 -1.07 -8.14
CA THR A 44 13.86 0.17 -8.89
C THR A 44 12.67 1.13 -8.86
N VAL A 45 11.46 0.62 -9.07
CA VAL A 45 10.24 1.44 -9.00
C VAL A 45 10.03 1.95 -7.57
N VAL A 46 10.06 1.09 -6.55
CA VAL A 46 9.74 1.48 -5.17
C VAL A 46 10.79 2.42 -4.56
N GLN A 47 12.05 2.33 -4.99
CA GLN A 47 13.11 3.21 -4.51
C GLN A 47 12.77 4.69 -4.77
N GLY A 48 13.04 5.55 -3.79
CA GLY A 48 12.82 6.99 -3.94
C GLY A 48 12.28 7.67 -2.69
N THR A 49 11.75 8.87 -2.88
CA THR A 49 11.19 9.70 -1.81
C THR A 49 9.67 9.74 -1.91
N TRP A 50 9.01 9.58 -0.78
CA TRP A 50 7.59 9.31 -0.64
C TRP A 50 7.01 10.12 0.52
N ALA A 51 5.71 10.33 0.53
CA ALA A 51 5.03 10.99 1.64
C ALA A 51 3.57 10.53 1.77
N TRP A 52 3.06 10.51 3.00
CA TRP A 52 1.66 10.22 3.28
C TRP A 52 0.75 11.24 2.59
N THR A 53 -0.38 10.77 2.05
CA THR A 53 -1.38 11.60 1.36
C THR A 53 -2.28 12.41 2.31
N THR A 54 -1.96 12.46 3.60
CA THR A 54 -2.75 13.21 4.61
C THR A 54 -2.67 14.73 4.44
N ALA A 55 -1.65 15.25 3.75
CA ALA A 55 -1.54 16.64 3.36
C ALA A 55 -0.65 16.80 2.11
N ASP A 56 -1.00 17.73 1.23
CA ASP A 56 -0.23 17.99 -0.01
C ASP A 56 1.19 18.48 0.25
N SER A 57 1.40 19.17 1.38
CA SER A 57 2.70 19.71 1.77
C SER A 57 3.65 18.64 2.33
N ASN A 58 3.20 17.40 2.58
CA ASN A 58 4.02 16.38 3.24
C ASN A 58 5.31 16.05 2.46
N CYS A 59 5.29 16.14 1.13
CA CYS A 59 6.52 15.96 0.34
C CYS A 59 7.59 17.03 0.62
N ALA A 60 7.19 18.23 1.06
CA ALA A 60 8.11 19.29 1.47
C ALA A 60 8.46 19.21 2.97
N THR A 61 7.52 18.79 3.82
CA THR A 61 7.63 18.97 5.28
C THR A 61 7.97 17.70 6.05
N ASN A 62 7.53 16.54 5.57
CA ASN A 62 7.71 15.25 6.24
C ASN A 62 7.74 14.05 5.27
N PRO A 63 8.65 14.03 4.28
CA PRO A 63 8.82 12.88 3.42
C PRO A 63 9.59 11.75 4.12
N HIS A 64 9.58 10.57 3.54
CA HIS A 64 10.50 9.48 3.85
C HIS A 64 11.15 8.96 2.57
N THR A 65 12.33 8.35 2.70
CA THR A 65 13.06 7.75 1.59
C THR A 65 13.11 6.25 1.76
N ILE A 66 12.90 5.51 0.67
CA ILE A 66 13.07 4.06 0.60
C ILE A 66 14.33 3.75 -0.20
N LYS A 67 15.19 2.92 0.36
CA LYS A 67 16.37 2.34 -0.30
C LYS A 67 16.41 0.83 -0.06
N PHE A 68 17.12 0.12 -0.93
CA PHE A 68 17.34 -1.31 -0.80
C PHE A 68 18.82 -1.62 -0.61
N THR A 69 19.12 -2.73 0.05
CA THR A 69 20.48 -3.30 0.06
C THR A 69 20.82 -3.82 -1.34
N PRO A 70 22.11 -3.89 -1.73
CA PRO A 70 22.49 -4.34 -3.08
C PRO A 70 22.02 -5.75 -3.45
N ASP A 71 21.79 -6.61 -2.47
CA ASP A 71 21.28 -7.98 -2.64
C ASP A 71 19.74 -8.07 -2.58
N HIS A 72 19.05 -6.94 -2.46
CA HIS A 72 17.59 -6.83 -2.31
C HIS A 72 17.00 -7.64 -1.14
N LYS A 73 17.81 -7.98 -0.13
CA LYS A 73 17.33 -8.66 1.09
C LYS A 73 16.88 -7.71 2.19
N GLY A 74 17.24 -6.43 2.10
CA GLY A 74 16.88 -5.40 3.06
C GLY A 74 16.23 -4.19 2.40
N MET A 75 15.16 -3.69 3.01
CA MET A 75 14.56 -2.39 2.69
C MET A 75 14.75 -1.44 3.87
N ILE A 76 15.28 -0.25 3.58
CA ILE A 76 15.57 0.79 4.55
C ILE A 76 14.65 1.97 4.28
N ILE A 77 13.82 2.30 5.25
CA ILE A 77 12.94 3.47 5.21
C ILE A 77 13.47 4.50 6.19
N THR A 78 13.81 5.68 5.70
CA THR A 78 14.29 6.81 6.50
C THR A 78 13.28 7.94 6.50
N ALA A 79 12.67 8.23 7.64
CA ALA A 79 11.75 9.35 7.81
C ALA A 79 12.51 10.66 8.00
N ALA A 80 12.02 11.76 7.41
CA ALA A 80 12.59 13.08 7.61
C ALA A 80 12.38 13.63 9.03
N ARG A 81 11.36 13.12 9.74
CA ARG A 81 11.11 13.43 11.16
C ARG A 81 11.04 12.12 11.94
N PRO A 82 11.57 12.09 13.18
CA PRO A 82 11.43 10.92 14.03
C PRO A 82 9.97 10.58 14.29
N TYR A 83 9.64 9.29 14.26
CA TYR A 83 8.36 8.75 14.67
C TYR A 83 8.50 7.99 15.99
N ARG A 84 7.41 7.94 16.75
CA ARG A 84 7.37 7.19 18.00
C ARG A 84 7.12 5.71 17.70
N ARG A 85 8.02 4.85 18.15
CA ARG A 85 7.89 3.39 18.10
C ARG A 85 6.89 2.90 19.16
N PRO A 86 6.40 1.65 19.04
CA PRO A 86 5.53 1.05 20.06
C PRO A 86 6.15 0.98 21.47
N ASP A 87 7.48 0.89 21.57
CA ASP A 87 8.23 0.91 22.83
C ASP A 87 8.40 2.31 23.43
N GLY A 88 7.84 3.35 22.78
CA GLY A 88 7.89 4.73 23.22
C GLY A 88 9.13 5.52 22.78
N ARG A 89 10.15 4.87 22.19
CA ARG A 89 11.36 5.54 21.69
C ARG A 89 11.07 6.24 20.36
N PHE A 90 11.85 7.28 20.07
CA PHE A 90 11.83 7.93 18.76
C PHE A 90 12.87 7.31 17.84
N ASP A 91 12.50 7.10 16.60
CA ASP A 91 13.36 6.56 15.56
C ASP A 91 13.07 7.27 14.25
N SER A 92 14.08 7.31 13.38
CA SER A 92 13.94 7.84 12.02
C SER A 92 14.18 6.76 10.98
N VAL A 93 14.60 5.55 11.37
CA VAL A 93 14.95 4.47 10.43
C VAL A 93 14.19 3.20 10.77
N ALA A 94 13.45 2.68 9.80
CA ALA A 94 12.90 1.34 9.83
C ALA A 94 13.68 0.45 8.86
N PHE A 95 14.19 -0.68 9.34
CA PHE A 95 14.79 -1.72 8.50
C PHE A 95 13.82 -2.89 8.38
N TYR A 96 13.55 -3.31 7.16
CA TYR A 96 12.73 -4.49 6.85
C TYR A 96 13.61 -5.57 6.24
N ASP A 97 13.54 -6.78 6.77
CA ASP A 97 14.07 -7.98 6.11
C ASP A 97 13.05 -8.45 5.07
N ILE A 98 13.45 -8.41 3.79
CA ILE A 98 12.61 -8.81 2.65
C ILE A 98 12.52 -10.33 2.62
N ARG A 99 11.29 -10.83 2.57
CA ARG A 99 10.99 -12.28 2.56
C ARG A 99 10.52 -12.78 1.19
N ALA A 100 9.80 -11.93 0.47
CA ALA A 100 9.27 -12.25 -0.85
C ALA A 100 8.93 -10.95 -1.61
N HIS A 101 8.79 -11.04 -2.93
CA HIS A 101 8.26 -9.95 -3.73
C HIS A 101 7.55 -10.51 -4.98
N THR A 102 6.71 -9.69 -5.57
CA THR A 102 6.07 -9.90 -6.88
C THR A 102 6.32 -8.65 -7.74
N ARG A 103 5.63 -8.52 -8.88
CA ARG A 103 5.64 -7.25 -9.65
C ARG A 103 4.76 -6.16 -9.04
N SER A 104 3.94 -6.47 -8.04
CA SER A 104 3.02 -5.51 -7.41
C SER A 104 3.25 -5.31 -5.92
N SER A 105 4.06 -6.16 -5.28
CA SER A 105 4.29 -6.09 -3.84
C SER A 105 5.67 -6.52 -3.39
N ILE A 106 6.11 -5.97 -2.25
CA ILE A 106 7.30 -6.39 -1.52
C ILE A 106 6.87 -6.76 -0.10
N ARG A 107 7.12 -8.01 0.30
CA ARG A 107 6.85 -8.51 1.65
C ARG A 107 8.09 -8.37 2.52
N GLY A 108 7.95 -7.69 3.65
CA GLY A 108 9.03 -7.48 4.62
C GLY A 108 8.59 -7.59 6.07
N ALA A 109 9.52 -7.99 6.94
CA ALA A 109 9.34 -7.95 8.39
C ALA A 109 10.26 -6.89 9.00
N ILE A 110 9.72 -6.07 9.89
CA ILE A 110 10.50 -5.00 10.54
C ILE A 110 11.46 -5.61 11.55
N ARG A 111 12.73 -5.20 11.53
CA ARG A 111 13.71 -5.58 12.55
C ARG A 111 13.34 -4.97 13.91
N GLY A 112 13.22 -5.84 14.91
CA GLY A 112 12.73 -5.45 16.23
C GLY A 112 11.26 -5.06 16.23
N GLU A 113 10.44 -5.66 15.37
CA GLU A 113 8.98 -5.59 15.46
C GLU A 113 8.51 -6.16 16.81
N THR A 114 7.65 -5.41 17.49
CA THR A 114 7.08 -5.81 18.79
C THR A 114 5.57 -6.02 18.72
N ARG A 115 4.92 -5.58 17.64
CA ARG A 115 3.49 -5.80 17.42
C ARG A 115 3.28 -7.25 17.02
N MET A 116 2.27 -7.86 17.62
CA MET A 116 1.88 -9.24 17.35
C MET A 116 0.55 -9.28 16.61
N THR A 117 0.36 -10.33 15.81
CA THR A 117 -0.95 -10.77 15.33
C THR A 117 -1.76 -11.33 16.50
N GLU A 118 -3.06 -11.58 16.27
CA GLU A 118 -3.92 -12.23 17.26
C GLU A 118 -3.39 -13.61 17.68
N ASP A 119 -2.80 -14.34 16.72
CA ASP A 119 -2.17 -15.65 16.95
C ASP A 119 -0.78 -15.59 17.61
N GLY A 120 -0.31 -14.40 18.00
CA GLY A 120 0.95 -14.23 18.73
C GLY A 120 2.23 -14.23 17.88
N TYR A 121 2.13 -14.09 16.55
CA TYR A 121 3.29 -13.96 15.66
C TYR A 121 3.64 -12.49 15.41
N PRO A 122 4.92 -12.14 15.18
CA PRO A 122 5.28 -10.78 14.78
C PRO A 122 4.59 -10.36 13.47
N VAL A 123 4.11 -9.13 13.42
CA VAL A 123 3.44 -8.59 12.23
C VAL A 123 4.39 -8.53 11.03
N VAL A 124 3.87 -8.95 9.87
CA VAL A 124 4.56 -8.87 8.57
C VAL A 124 3.79 -7.91 7.65
N TRP A 125 4.52 -7.13 6.87
CA TRP A 125 3.97 -6.07 6.04
C TRP A 125 4.25 -6.31 4.56
N ASP A 126 3.25 -6.07 3.74
CA ASP A 126 3.36 -5.96 2.29
C ASP A 126 3.30 -4.48 1.90
N LEU A 127 4.34 -3.99 1.24
CA LEU A 127 4.27 -2.76 0.45
C LEU A 127 3.57 -3.12 -0.86
N VAL A 128 2.40 -2.56 -1.10
CA VAL A 128 1.58 -2.89 -2.28
C VAL A 128 1.45 -1.66 -3.17
N LEU A 129 1.90 -1.76 -4.41
CA LEU A 129 1.75 -0.68 -5.39
C LEU A 129 0.28 -0.54 -5.79
N LYS A 130 -0.21 0.71 -5.79
CA LYS A 130 -1.54 1.09 -6.26
C LYS A 130 -1.48 1.84 -7.60
N SER A 131 -0.33 2.44 -7.92
CA SER A 131 0.02 3.04 -9.21
C SER A 131 1.56 3.18 -9.30
N PRO A 132 2.14 3.70 -10.41
CA PRO A 132 3.59 3.96 -10.48
C PRO A 132 4.12 4.94 -9.40
N ASP A 133 3.24 5.79 -8.89
CA ASP A 133 3.52 6.88 -7.95
C ASP A 133 2.78 6.73 -6.62
N ARG A 134 2.12 5.60 -6.36
CA ARG A 134 1.37 5.35 -5.11
C ARG A 134 1.56 3.93 -4.62
N TYR A 135 1.67 3.80 -3.30
CA TYR A 135 1.62 2.50 -2.64
C TYR A 135 0.83 2.60 -1.34
N ALA A 136 0.42 1.45 -0.81
CA ALA A 136 -0.17 1.33 0.50
C ALA A 136 0.45 0.15 1.26
N TRP A 137 0.35 0.18 2.58
CA TRP A 137 0.76 -0.94 3.43
C TRP A 137 -0.41 -1.88 3.66
N HIS A 138 -0.14 -3.17 3.61
CA HIS A 138 -1.05 -4.23 4.02
C HIS A 138 -0.35 -5.09 5.08
N ARG A 139 -1.04 -5.43 6.17
CA ARG A 139 -0.53 -6.49 7.06
C ARG A 139 -1.01 -7.83 6.56
N THR A 140 -0.14 -8.84 6.60
CA THR A 140 -0.49 -10.18 6.10
C THR A 140 -1.61 -10.87 6.88
N ASP A 141 -1.90 -10.41 8.10
CA ASP A 141 -3.02 -10.88 8.92
C ASP A 141 -4.31 -10.09 8.74
N TRP A 142 -4.30 -9.02 7.92
CA TRP A 142 -5.52 -8.30 7.57
C TRP A 142 -6.31 -9.03 6.50
N MET A 143 -7.63 -8.82 6.50
CA MET A 143 -8.49 -9.27 5.41
C MET A 143 -7.99 -8.75 4.06
N PHE A 144 -8.08 -9.58 3.04
CA PHE A 144 -7.71 -9.21 1.67
C PHE A 144 -8.36 -7.89 1.25
N GLY A 145 -7.60 -7.01 0.60
CA GLY A 145 -8.06 -5.68 0.20
C GLY A 145 -8.04 -4.63 1.32
N SER A 146 -7.70 -4.99 2.56
CA SER A 146 -7.52 -4.02 3.64
C SER A 146 -6.14 -3.38 3.58
N TYR A 147 -6.08 -2.06 3.42
CA TYR A 147 -4.84 -1.30 3.32
C TYR A 147 -4.82 -0.12 4.28
N THR A 148 -3.62 0.38 4.58
CA THR A 148 -3.47 1.74 5.11
C THR A 148 -3.89 2.77 4.06
N ARG A 149 -3.95 4.05 4.46
CA ARG A 149 -3.97 5.14 3.49
C ARG A 149 -2.78 5.06 2.55
N GLU A 150 -2.96 5.58 1.35
CA GLU A 150 -1.92 5.64 0.33
C GLU A 150 -0.82 6.62 0.70
N ILE A 151 0.37 6.28 0.22
CA ILE A 151 1.59 7.07 0.25
C ILE A 151 1.91 7.38 -1.20
N ARG A 152 2.17 8.66 -1.49
CA ARG A 152 2.46 9.15 -2.84
C ARG A 152 3.95 9.42 -3.01
N ARG A 153 4.45 9.24 -4.22
CA ARG A 153 5.82 9.61 -4.59
C ARG A 153 5.95 11.12 -4.56
N CYS A 154 7.06 11.60 -4.02
CA CYS A 154 7.38 13.01 -4.07
C CYS A 154 8.05 13.36 -5.40
N PRO A 155 7.72 14.53 -5.97
CA PRO A 155 8.41 15.00 -7.17
C PRO A 155 9.91 15.15 -6.86
N PRO A 156 10.79 14.93 -7.85
CA PRO A 156 12.21 15.21 -7.68
C PRO A 156 12.37 16.65 -7.17
N ARG A 157 13.21 16.85 -6.15
CA ARG A 157 13.54 18.22 -5.71
C ARG A 157 14.11 18.93 -6.92
N LYS A 158 13.49 20.03 -7.34
CA LYS A 158 14.15 21.01 -8.20
C LYS A 158 15.38 21.46 -7.43
N GLU A 159 16.57 21.03 -7.86
CA GLU A 159 17.83 21.57 -7.38
C GLU A 159 17.72 23.09 -7.52
N ARG A 160 17.74 23.82 -6.41
CA ARG A 160 17.88 25.27 -6.49
C ARG A 160 19.24 25.48 -7.13
N ALA A 161 19.26 26.11 -8.32
CA ALA A 161 20.50 26.43 -9.01
C ALA A 161 21.48 27.04 -7.99
N ARG A 162 22.63 26.40 -7.82
CA ARG A 162 23.73 26.95 -7.03
C ARG A 162 24.04 28.34 -7.63
N PRO A 163 24.05 29.43 -6.83
CA PRO A 163 24.50 30.72 -7.33
C PRO A 163 25.89 30.53 -7.94
N LYS A 164 26.07 30.94 -9.20
CA LYS A 164 27.41 31.10 -9.75
C LYS A 164 28.04 32.27 -9.00
N GLU A 165 29.15 31.99 -8.33
CA GLU A 165 30.05 33.00 -7.77
C GLU A 165 30.80 33.72 -8.91
#